data_AF-A0A2T2WSR7-F1
#
_entry.id   AF-A0A2T2WSR7-F1
#
_cell.length_a   1.000
_cell.length_b   1.000
_cell.length_c   1.000
_cell.angle_alpha   90.00
_cell.angle_beta   90.00
_cell.angle_gamma   90.00
#
_symmetry.space_group_name_H-M   'P 1'
#
loop_
_entity.id
_entity.type
_entity.pdbx_description
1 polymer ?
#
loop_
_entity_poly.entity_id
_entity_poly.type
_entity_poly.pdbx_seq_one_letter_code
_entity_poly.pdbx_strand_id
1 'polypeptide(L)'
;MPDHNPKFGHIRRYVLYFLAMAEEVLYGLLAIAFVATAIWVLIRAAETINGASAESIVETTLDSLLVVLMIVELLHTIILFLRTHKFRHQPFLVVGIIAGIRRLLVVTAEETASKHGNVDGYLLDLLVTTLVILGLTWALRMSSTKEMLDE
;
A
#
# COMPACT_ATOMS: atom_id res chain seq x y z
N MET A 1 -12.25 41.41 -30.94
CA MET A 1 -13.56 40.93 -30.45
C MET A 1 -13.35 40.18 -29.15
N PRO A 2 -14.13 40.40 -28.08
CA PRO A 2 -14.05 39.62 -26.85
C PRO A 2 -15.14 38.53 -26.82
N ASP A 3 -14.77 37.27 -26.96
CA ASP A 3 -15.63 36.11 -26.69
C ASP A 3 -15.31 35.56 -25.30
N HIS A 4 -15.75 36.29 -24.27
CA HIS A 4 -15.75 35.78 -22.91
C HIS A 4 -16.90 34.78 -22.76
N ASN A 5 -16.59 33.47 -22.71
CA ASN A 5 -17.56 32.40 -22.40
C ASN A 5 -17.33 31.83 -20.98
N PRO A 6 -18.03 32.34 -19.94
CA PRO A 6 -17.93 31.82 -18.59
C PRO A 6 -19.19 31.03 -18.20
N LYS A 7 -19.45 29.86 -18.79
CA LYS A 7 -20.60 29.02 -18.38
C LYS A 7 -20.28 27.62 -17.86
N PHE A 8 -19.01 27.24 -17.71
CA PHE A 8 -18.62 25.92 -17.18
C PHE A 8 -18.07 25.94 -15.74
N GLY A 9 -18.22 27.03 -14.99
CA GLY A 9 -17.61 27.20 -13.66
C GLY A 9 -18.39 26.60 -12.48
N HIS A 10 -19.73 26.58 -12.52
CA HIS A 10 -20.53 26.29 -11.33
C HIS A 10 -20.69 24.80 -11.02
N ILE A 11 -20.91 23.96 -12.04
CA ILE A 11 -21.08 22.50 -11.87
C ILE A 11 -19.77 21.87 -11.38
N ARG A 12 -18.63 22.31 -11.92
CA ARG A 12 -17.30 21.81 -11.52
C ARG A 12 -17.03 22.08 -10.04
N ARG A 13 -17.49 23.21 -9.50
CA ARG A 13 -17.27 23.59 -8.10
C ARG A 13 -18.07 22.72 -7.12
N TYR A 14 -19.31 22.38 -7.46
CA TYR A 14 -20.13 21.48 -6.64
C TYR A 14 -19.59 20.05 -6.63
N VAL A 15 -19.21 19.53 -7.79
CA VAL A 15 -18.64 18.17 -7.91
C VAL A 15 -17.32 18.06 -7.16
N LEU A 16 -16.43 19.05 -7.27
CA LEU A 16 -15.15 19.05 -6.54
C LEU A 16 -15.33 19.14 -5.02
N TYR A 17 -16.33 19.89 -4.55
CA TYR A 17 -16.61 20.00 -3.10
C TYR A 17 -17.14 18.68 -2.53
N PHE A 18 -18.08 18.04 -3.24
CA PHE A 18 -18.61 16.75 -2.82
C PHE A 18 -17.54 15.64 -2.88
N LEU A 19 -16.67 15.69 -3.90
CA LEU A 19 -15.57 14.76 -4.06
C LEU A 19 -14.55 14.91 -2.91
N ALA A 20 -14.15 16.13 -2.57
CA ALA A 20 -13.21 16.38 -1.47
C ALA A 20 -13.78 15.91 -0.12
N MET A 21 -15.07 16.16 0.14
CA MET A 21 -15.73 15.71 1.36
C MET A 21 -15.79 14.18 1.44
N ALA A 22 -16.14 13.51 0.33
CA ALA A 22 -16.15 12.05 0.27
C ALA A 22 -14.74 11.48 0.48
N GLU A 23 -13.72 12.13 -0.07
CA GLU A 23 -12.33 11.75 0.07
C GLU A 23 -11.84 11.80 1.53
N GLU A 24 -12.10 12.92 2.23
CA GLU A 24 -11.77 13.07 3.65
C GLU A 24 -12.48 12.02 4.52
N VAL A 25 -13.76 11.74 4.24
CA VAL A 25 -14.51 10.69 4.93
C VAL A 25 -13.91 9.31 4.67
N LEU A 26 -13.55 9.00 3.43
CA LEU A 26 -12.91 7.73 3.07
C LEU A 26 -11.57 7.55 3.80
N TYR A 27 -10.74 8.60 3.91
CA TYR A 27 -9.50 8.52 4.69
C TYR A 27 -9.75 8.34 6.17
N GLY A 28 -10.71 9.06 6.74
CA GLY A 28 -11.10 8.88 8.13
C GLY A 28 -11.51 7.44 8.39
N LEU A 29 -12.36 6.87 7.53
CA LEU A 29 -12.82 5.48 7.65
C LEU A 29 -11.70 4.46 7.47
N LEU A 30 -10.83 4.64 6.47
CA LEU A 30 -9.66 3.79 6.27
C LEU A 30 -8.77 3.83 7.51
N ALA A 31 -8.38 5.01 7.98
CA ALA A 31 -7.54 5.16 9.16
C ALA A 31 -8.13 4.45 10.39
N ILE A 32 -9.43 4.63 10.65
CA ILE A 32 -10.14 3.94 11.73
C ILE A 32 -10.10 2.42 11.55
N ALA A 33 -10.38 1.90 10.35
CA ALA A 33 -10.38 0.46 10.08
C ALA A 33 -8.99 -0.17 10.25
N PHE A 34 -7.95 0.52 9.77
CA PHE A 34 -6.55 0.10 9.93
C PHE A 34 -6.13 0.07 11.41
N VAL A 35 -6.48 1.11 12.18
CA VAL A 35 -6.22 1.16 13.63
C VAL A 35 -7.00 0.07 14.37
N ALA A 36 -8.28 -0.14 14.06
CA ALA A 36 -9.09 -1.17 14.68
C ALA A 36 -8.52 -2.57 14.40
N THR A 37 -8.08 -2.83 13.17
CA THR A 37 -7.46 -4.11 12.80
C THR A 37 -6.14 -4.31 13.52
N ALA A 38 -5.30 -3.27 13.62
CA ALA A 38 -4.04 -3.32 14.35
C ALA A 38 -4.27 -3.64 15.84
N ILE A 39 -5.21 -2.96 16.49
CA ILE A 39 -5.58 -3.23 17.89
C ILE A 39 -6.09 -4.66 18.07
N TRP A 40 -6.97 -5.12 17.16
CA TRP A 40 -7.52 -6.47 17.22
C TRP A 40 -6.43 -7.55 17.13
N VAL A 41 -5.48 -7.40 16.21
CA VAL A 41 -4.35 -8.33 16.08
C VAL A 41 -3.44 -8.28 17.31
N LEU A 42 -3.19 -7.10 17.90
CA LEU A 42 -2.39 -6.97 19.12
C LEU A 42 -3.01 -7.68 20.32
N ILE A 43 -4.34 -7.60 20.48
CA ILE A 43 -5.06 -8.32 21.54
C ILE A 43 -4.90 -9.83 21.36
N ARG A 44 -5.08 -10.34 20.13
CA ARG A 44 -4.88 -11.76 19.81
C ARG A 44 -3.46 -12.25 20.09
N ALA A 45 -2.46 -11.43 19.75
CA ALA A 45 -1.06 -11.74 20.04
C ALA A 45 -0.81 -11.81 21.55
N ALA A 46 -1.37 -10.87 22.34
CA ALA A 46 -1.25 -10.87 23.79
C ALA A 46 -1.93 -12.09 24.45
N GLU A 47 -3.10 -12.53 23.96
CA GLU A 47 -3.76 -13.76 24.40
C GLU A 47 -2.89 -15.00 24.14
N THR A 48 -2.24 -15.05 22.98
CA THR A 48 -1.38 -16.18 22.57
C THR A 48 -0.14 -16.30 23.45
N ILE A 49 0.46 -15.17 23.86
CA ILE A 49 1.64 -15.14 24.75
C ILE A 49 1.32 -15.70 26.15
N ASN A 50 0.11 -15.47 26.66
CA ASN A 50 -0.27 -15.89 28.02
C ASN A 50 -0.47 -17.41 28.18
N GLY A 51 -0.50 -18.19 27.09
CA GLY A 51 -0.83 -19.62 27.12
C GLY A 51 0.16 -20.56 26.41
N ALA A 52 1.29 -20.07 25.89
CA ALA A 52 2.10 -20.81 24.93
C ALA A 52 3.61 -20.91 25.28
N SER A 53 4.29 -21.90 24.70
CA SER A 53 5.74 -22.10 24.78
C SER A 53 6.53 -21.04 24.00
N ALA A 54 7.79 -20.77 24.39
CA ALA A 54 8.61 -19.71 23.81
C ALA A 54 8.79 -19.81 22.28
N GLU A 55 8.90 -21.02 21.71
CA GLU A 55 9.02 -21.21 20.26
C GLU A 55 7.74 -20.83 19.50
N SER A 56 6.56 -21.26 19.98
CA SER A 56 5.27 -20.92 19.38
C SER A 56 4.93 -19.42 19.48
N ILE A 57 5.46 -18.74 20.51
CA ILE A 57 5.28 -17.30 20.69
C ILE A 57 5.99 -16.54 19.59
N VAL A 58 7.24 -16.89 19.27
CA VAL A 58 8.01 -16.17 18.25
C VAL A 58 7.37 -16.31 16.87
N GLU A 59 7.01 -17.54 16.46
CA GLU A 59 6.42 -17.79 15.14
C GLU A 59 5.07 -17.08 14.96
N THR A 60 4.15 -17.23 15.92
CA THR A 60 2.79 -16.68 15.82
C THR A 60 2.74 -15.16 16.02
N THR A 61 3.60 -14.63 16.89
CA THR A 61 3.61 -13.19 17.18
C THR A 61 4.26 -12.40 16.06
N LEU A 62 5.34 -12.92 15.46
CA LEU A 62 6.03 -12.21 14.39
C LEU A 62 5.16 -12.13 13.12
N ASP A 63 4.45 -13.20 12.78
CA ASP A 63 3.48 -13.20 11.68
C ASP A 63 2.36 -12.16 11.90
N SER A 64 1.77 -12.16 13.11
CA SER A 64 0.76 -11.16 13.51
C SER A 64 1.30 -9.72 13.45
N LEU A 65 2.53 -9.49 13.90
CA LEU A 65 3.18 -8.18 13.85
C LEU A 65 3.53 -7.76 12.42
N LEU A 66 3.96 -8.68 11.56
CA LEU A 66 4.20 -8.42 10.13
C LEU A 66 2.90 -8.03 9.43
N VAL A 67 1.78 -8.67 9.74
CA VAL A 67 0.45 -8.29 9.24
C VAL A 67 0.06 -6.88 9.70
N VAL A 68 0.27 -6.56 10.98
CA VAL A 68 -0.01 -5.21 11.52
C VAL A 68 0.87 -4.16 10.86
N LEU A 69 2.18 -4.40 10.77
CA LEU A 69 3.13 -3.49 10.12
C LEU A 69 2.79 -3.31 8.66
N MET A 70 2.44 -4.39 7.95
CA MET A 70 1.92 -4.31 6.60
C MET A 70 0.70 -3.37 6.58
N ILE A 71 -0.32 -3.63 7.38
CA ILE A 71 -1.55 -2.83 7.44
C ILE A 71 -1.23 -1.34 7.66
N VAL A 72 -0.43 -1.00 8.66
CA VAL A 72 -0.01 0.39 8.93
C VAL A 72 0.73 1.03 7.75
N GLU A 73 1.67 0.32 7.16
CA GLU A 73 2.45 0.81 6.01
C GLU A 73 1.54 1.02 4.77
N LEU A 74 0.48 0.22 4.65
CA LEU A 74 -0.50 0.28 3.54
C LEU A 74 -1.28 1.58 3.65
N LEU A 75 -1.80 1.86 4.84
CA LEU A 75 -2.48 3.10 5.15
C LEU A 75 -1.57 4.30 4.87
N HIS A 76 -0.32 4.25 5.33
CA HIS A 76 0.64 5.33 5.09
C HIS A 76 0.85 5.59 3.59
N THR A 77 1.04 4.52 2.80
CA THR A 77 1.23 4.60 1.35
C THR A 77 -0.01 5.14 0.63
N ILE A 78 -1.21 4.72 1.04
CA ILE A 78 -2.49 5.19 0.48
C ILE A 78 -2.68 6.70 0.77
N ILE A 79 -2.44 7.13 2.01
CA ILE A 79 -2.53 8.54 2.40
C ILE A 79 -1.54 9.38 1.58
N LEU A 80 -0.29 8.90 1.44
CA LEU A 80 0.75 9.60 0.68
C LEU A 80 0.41 9.69 -0.81
N PHE A 81 -0.04 8.58 -1.41
CA PHE A 81 -0.47 8.53 -2.81
C PHE A 81 -1.52 9.59 -3.10
N LEU A 82 -2.51 9.70 -2.21
CA LEU A 82 -3.69 10.50 -2.47
C LEU A 82 -3.51 11.97 -2.10
N ARG A 83 -2.71 12.27 -1.08
CA ARG A 83 -2.30 13.66 -0.76
C ARG A 83 -1.56 14.32 -1.94
N THR A 84 -0.95 13.52 -2.82
CA THR A 84 -0.10 14.06 -3.88
C THR A 84 -0.91 14.64 -5.05
N HIS A 85 -2.23 14.35 -5.18
CA HIS A 85 -3.30 14.90 -6.06
C HIS A 85 -3.00 15.43 -7.48
N LYS A 86 -1.75 15.28 -7.94
CA LYS A 86 -1.27 15.54 -9.27
C LYS A 86 -0.68 14.24 -9.75
N PHE A 87 -1.29 13.70 -10.79
CA PHE A 87 -0.83 12.52 -11.54
C PHE A 87 0.53 12.79 -12.21
N ARG A 88 1.57 13.06 -11.41
CA ARG A 88 2.94 12.81 -11.83
C ARG A 88 3.11 11.30 -11.76
N HIS A 89 3.66 10.75 -12.84
CA HIS A 89 3.93 9.33 -13.00
C HIS A 89 4.88 8.79 -11.91
N GLN A 90 5.68 9.67 -11.30
CA GLN A 90 6.67 9.37 -10.27
C GLN A 90 6.08 8.87 -8.93
N PRO A 91 5.16 9.57 -8.24
CA PRO A 91 4.53 9.08 -7.00
C PRO A 91 3.72 7.79 -7.19
N PHE A 92 3.08 7.59 -8.34
CA PHE A 92 2.37 6.34 -8.64
C PHE A 92 3.33 5.14 -8.73
N LEU A 93 4.46 5.31 -9.42
CA LEU A 93 5.49 4.27 -9.54
C LEU A 93 6.08 3.90 -8.17
N VAL A 94 6.35 4.88 -7.31
CA VAL A 94 6.85 4.65 -5.94
C VAL A 94 5.85 3.85 -5.12
N VAL A 95 4.56 4.19 -5.19
CA VAL A 95 3.49 3.48 -4.48
C VAL A 95 3.34 2.04 -5.01
N GLY A 96 3.45 1.84 -6.32
CA GLY A 96 3.46 0.51 -6.93
C GLY A 96 4.65 -0.35 -6.49
N ILE A 97 5.84 0.25 -6.35
CA ILE A 97 7.03 -0.43 -5.82
C ILE A 97 6.81 -0.84 -4.36
N ILE A 98 6.31 0.07 -3.51
CA ILE A 98 6.02 -0.24 -2.10
C ILE A 98 4.97 -1.34 -1.98
N ALA A 99 3.92 -1.32 -2.81
CA ALA A 99 2.90 -2.37 -2.86
C ALA A 99 3.48 -3.73 -3.30
N GLY A 100 4.38 -3.74 -4.28
CA GLY A 100 5.08 -4.95 -4.71
C GLY A 100 6.00 -5.53 -3.63
N ILE A 101 6.83 -4.69 -3.00
CA ILE A 101 7.73 -5.12 -1.91
C ILE A 101 6.95 -5.76 -0.77
N ARG A 102 5.80 -5.19 -0.42
CA ARG A 102 4.91 -5.77 0.58
C ARG A 102 4.38 -7.14 0.19
N ARG A 103 3.91 -7.32 -1.05
CA ARG A 103 3.46 -8.64 -1.54
C ARG A 103 4.60 -9.65 -1.45
N LEU A 104 5.82 -9.24 -1.81
CA LEU A 104 7.02 -10.08 -1.69
C LEU A 104 7.21 -10.56 -0.25
N LEU A 105 7.14 -9.66 0.74
CA LEU A 105 7.30 -10.01 2.16
C LEU A 105 6.24 -11.00 2.65
N VAL A 106 4.96 -10.77 2.30
CA VAL A 106 3.87 -11.67 2.69
C VAL A 106 4.06 -13.06 2.09
N VAL A 107 4.31 -13.15 0.78
CA VAL A 107 4.51 -14.43 0.09
C VAL A 107 5.69 -15.21 0.69
N THR A 108 6.80 -14.52 1.03
CA THR A 108 7.94 -15.18 1.69
C THR A 108 7.65 -15.60 3.14
N ALA A 109 6.85 -14.83 3.87
CA ALA A 109 6.49 -15.14 5.25
C ALA A 109 5.50 -16.32 5.32
N GLU A 110 4.47 -16.31 4.48
CA GLU A 110 3.48 -17.39 4.35
C GLU A 110 4.15 -18.72 4.05
N GLU A 111 5.15 -18.74 3.17
CA GLU A 111 5.89 -19.95 2.82
C GLU A 111 6.89 -20.40 3.88
N THR A 112 7.44 -19.46 4.66
CA THR A 112 8.28 -19.81 5.81
C THR A 112 7.43 -20.45 6.93
N ALA A 113 6.20 -19.97 7.12
CA ALA A 113 5.25 -20.50 8.11
C ALA A 113 4.56 -21.80 7.63
N SER A 114 4.24 -21.88 6.34
CA SER A 114 3.58 -23.03 5.73
C SER A 114 4.63 -24.05 5.31
N LYS A 115 4.93 -25.02 6.18
CA LYS A 115 5.84 -26.18 5.93
C LYS A 115 5.45 -27.10 4.73
N HIS A 116 4.73 -26.64 3.71
CA HIS A 116 4.14 -27.43 2.63
C HIS A 116 4.62 -27.04 1.21
N GLY A 117 5.64 -27.73 0.73
CA GLY A 117 5.59 -28.63 -0.45
C GLY A 117 5.38 -28.12 -1.88
N ASN A 118 4.67 -27.03 -2.15
CA ASN A 118 4.40 -26.61 -3.55
C ASN A 118 5.38 -25.55 -4.05
N VAL A 119 6.65 -25.96 -4.16
CA VAL A 119 7.78 -25.12 -4.55
C VAL A 119 7.52 -24.39 -5.87
N ASP A 120 6.85 -25.04 -6.82
CA ASP A 120 6.60 -24.48 -8.16
C ASP A 120 5.65 -23.27 -8.12
N GLY A 121 4.62 -23.31 -7.28
CA GLY A 121 3.64 -22.22 -7.15
C GLY A 121 4.25 -20.99 -6.48
N TYR A 122 4.99 -21.21 -5.38
CA TYR A 122 5.71 -20.15 -4.68
C TYR A 122 6.74 -19.46 -5.58
N LEU A 123 7.57 -20.24 -6.27
CA LEU A 123 8.61 -19.70 -7.15
C LEU A 123 8.00 -18.84 -8.26
N LEU A 124 6.85 -19.22 -8.81
CA LEU A 124 6.14 -18.40 -9.80
C LEU A 124 5.62 -17.09 -9.20
N ASP A 125 4.95 -17.12 -8.04
CA ASP A 125 4.38 -15.91 -7.44
C ASP A 125 5.49 -14.93 -6.99
N LEU A 126 6.59 -15.47 -6.46
CA LEU A 126 7.79 -14.71 -6.11
C LEU A 126 8.46 -14.11 -7.35
N LEU A 127 8.60 -14.88 -8.43
CA LEU A 127 9.20 -14.43 -9.69
C LEU A 127 8.37 -13.31 -10.32
N VAL A 128 7.04 -13.50 -10.41
CA VAL A 128 6.12 -12.50 -10.97
C VAL A 128 6.17 -11.22 -10.15
N THR A 129 6.06 -11.31 -8.82
CA THR A 129 6.11 -10.14 -7.94
C THR A 129 7.44 -9.40 -8.06
N THR A 130 8.56 -10.12 -8.10
CA THR A 130 9.89 -9.52 -8.26
C THR A 130 10.04 -8.83 -9.61
N LEU A 131 9.57 -9.45 -10.70
CA LEU A 131 9.64 -8.89 -12.04
C LEU A 131 8.81 -7.60 -12.16
N VAL A 132 7.63 -7.57 -11.53
CA VAL A 132 6.81 -6.35 -11.45
C VAL A 132 7.55 -5.24 -10.71
N ILE A 133 8.16 -5.52 -9.54
CA ILE A 133 8.94 -4.51 -8.78
C ILE A 133 10.10 -3.98 -9.63
N LEU A 134 10.84 -4.87 -10.31
CA LEU A 134 11.96 -4.49 -11.16
C LEU A 134 11.51 -3.64 -12.36
N GLY A 135 10.38 -4.00 -12.98
CA GLY A 135 9.77 -3.24 -14.07
C GLY A 135 9.34 -1.83 -13.63
N LEU A 136 8.70 -1.72 -12.47
CA LEU A 136 8.31 -0.42 -11.90
C LEU A 136 9.53 0.43 -11.51
N THR A 137 10.56 -0.20 -10.94
CA THR A 137 11.83 0.46 -10.60
C THR A 137 12.55 0.96 -11.85
N TRP A 138 12.57 0.15 -12.92
CA TRP A 138 13.14 0.54 -14.21
C TRP A 138 12.38 1.72 -14.83
N ALA A 139 11.04 1.66 -14.80
CA ALA A 139 10.19 2.74 -15.27
C ALA A 139 10.43 4.04 -14.48
N LEU A 140 10.60 3.95 -13.16
CA LEU A 140 10.91 5.10 -12.30
C LEU A 140 12.28 5.70 -12.66
N ARG A 141 13.30 4.86 -12.90
CA ARG A 141 14.63 5.32 -13.33
C ARG A 141 14.59 6.02 -14.68
N MET A 142 13.82 5.49 -15.63
CA MET A 142 13.67 6.11 -16.96
C MET A 142 12.91 7.44 -16.88
N SER A 143 11.88 7.51 -16.03
CA SER A 143 11.12 8.72 -15.73
C SER A 143 12.01 9.81 -15.12
N SER A 144 12.82 9.46 -14.12
CA SER A 144 13.73 10.39 -13.44
C SER A 144 14.81 10.96 -14.36
N THR A 145 15.16 10.26 -15.44
CA THR A 145 16.21 10.70 -16.38
C THR A 145 15.70 11.75 -17.37
N LYS A 146 14.39 11.76 -17.66
CA LYS A 146 13.78 12.73 -18.59
C LYS A 146 13.62 14.11 -17.98
N GLU A 147 13.47 14.22 -16.66
CA GLU A 147 13.32 15.50 -15.96
C GLU A 147 14.65 16.29 -15.88
N MET A 148 15.81 15.66 -16.06
CA MET A 148 17.13 16.32 -16.04
C MET A 148 17.62 16.85 -17.41
N LEU A 149 16.96 16.48 -18.52
CA LEU A 149 17.37 16.90 -19.86
C LEU A 149 16.58 18.11 -20.38
N ASP A 150 15.57 18.57 -19.61
CA ASP A 150 14.75 19.75 -19.90
C ASP A 150 15.13 20.98 -19.04
N GLU A 151 16.25 20.91 -18.31
CA GLU A 151 16.87 22.05 -17.59
C GLU A 151 18.22 22.42 -18.24
#